data_AF-A0A3M9ZS04-F1
#
_entry.id   AF-A0A3M9ZS04-F1
#
_cell.length_a   1.000
_cell.length_b   1.000
_cell.length_c   1.000
_cell.angle_alpha   90.00
_cell.angle_beta   90.00
_cell.angle_gamma   90.00
#
_symmetry.space_group_name_H-M   'P 1'
#
loop_
_entity.id
_entity.type
_entity.pdbx_description
1 polymer ?
#
loop_
_entity_poly.entity_id
_entity_poly.type
_entity_poly.pdbx_seq_one_letter_code
_entity_poly.pdbx_strand_id
1 'polypeptide(L)'
;MSLHVDMSEIFRLARAITPPSMPRVRLAPFVEFLRANGILPKAQEYSFEQQDILQKCAFIAQEGFGLNLGYSYHLHEYGTFSSSLAVDYHGLVDAGVRPGEAFMQRQFDEGGFVSLVAGKGTRWLSLASTMVHEMGSCEGDSLLDQMEGICADYDDGLAREALAALESALPAWRERPVRGAAA
;
A
#
# COMPACT_ATOMS: atom_id res chain seq x y z
N MET A 1 35.04 1.61 34.34
CA MET A 1 34.78 0.62 33.28
C MET A 1 33.49 1.03 32.59
N SER A 2 33.59 1.73 31.46
CA SER A 2 32.40 2.10 30.67
C SER A 2 32.05 0.94 29.75
N LEU A 3 30.85 0.39 29.92
CA LEU A 3 30.28 -0.58 28.98
C LEU A 3 29.98 0.16 27.68
N HIS A 4 30.83 -0.04 26.68
CA HIS A 4 30.55 0.37 25.31
C HIS A 4 29.50 -0.61 24.78
N VAL A 5 28.24 -0.21 24.86
CA VAL A 5 27.14 -0.98 24.29
C VAL A 5 27.16 -0.72 22.79
N ASP A 6 27.55 -1.74 22.04
CA ASP A 6 27.55 -1.70 20.58
C ASP A 6 26.11 -1.59 20.08
N MET A 7 25.75 -0.40 19.58
CA MET A 7 24.43 -0.12 19.04
C MET A 7 24.11 -1.03 17.84
N SER A 8 25.11 -1.54 17.11
CA SER A 8 24.91 -2.45 15.99
C SER A 8 24.40 -3.83 16.43
N GLU A 9 24.82 -4.32 17.60
CA GLU A 9 24.29 -5.54 18.23
C GLU A 9 22.85 -5.34 18.71
N ILE A 10 22.50 -4.17 19.24
CA ILE A 10 21.10 -3.84 19.62
C ILE A 10 20.19 -3.86 18.39
N PHE A 11 20.59 -3.26 17.27
CA PHE A 11 19.79 -3.27 16.04
C PHE A 11 19.71 -4.66 15.40
N ARG A 12 20.76 -5.47 15.54
CA ARG A 12 20.77 -6.86 15.07
C ARG A 12 19.86 -7.75 15.92
N LEU A 13 19.81 -7.53 17.24
CA LEU A 13 18.90 -8.21 18.17
C LEU A 13 17.45 -7.74 18.00
N ALA A 14 17.22 -6.44 17.74
CA ALA A 14 15.89 -5.91 17.41
C ALA A 14 15.32 -6.50 16.12
N ARG A 15 16.19 -6.88 15.15
CA ARG A 15 15.81 -7.62 13.94
C ARG A 15 15.55 -9.11 14.16
N ALA A 16 16.15 -9.72 15.19
CA ALA A 16 15.95 -11.13 15.54
C ALA A 16 14.67 -11.36 16.38
N ILE A 17 14.14 -10.30 16.99
CA ILE A 17 12.77 -10.29 17.49
C ILE A 17 11.88 -10.19 16.27
N THR A 18 11.42 -11.33 15.77
CA THR A 18 10.28 -11.34 14.85
C THR A 18 9.18 -10.56 15.57
N PRO A 19 8.73 -9.39 15.07
CA PRO A 19 7.55 -8.76 15.65
C PRO A 19 6.45 -9.82 15.64
N PRO A 20 5.59 -9.89 16.67
CA PRO A 20 4.49 -10.83 16.68
C PRO A 20 3.81 -10.75 15.31
N SER A 21 3.82 -11.85 14.56
CA SER A 21 3.37 -11.85 13.17
C SER A 21 1.97 -11.24 13.15
N MET A 22 1.84 -10.05 12.57
CA MET A 22 0.58 -9.32 12.61
C MET A 22 -0.52 -10.21 12.02
N PRO A 23 -1.67 -10.37 12.68
CA PRO A 23 -2.70 -11.29 12.21
C PRO A 23 -3.20 -10.83 10.84
N ARG A 24 -3.01 -11.64 9.80
CA ARG A 24 -3.42 -11.32 8.43
C ARG A 24 -4.91 -10.97 8.36
N VAL A 25 -5.25 -9.83 7.75
CA VAL A 25 -6.65 -9.49 7.43
C VAL A 25 -7.09 -10.34 6.25
N ARG A 26 -8.30 -10.87 6.35
CA ARG A 26 -8.95 -11.54 5.22
C ARG A 26 -9.37 -10.51 4.17
N LEU A 27 -9.35 -10.92 2.91
CA LEU A 27 -9.72 -10.04 1.80
C LEU A 27 -11.16 -9.54 1.88
N ALA A 28 -12.10 -10.41 2.27
CA ALA A 28 -13.52 -10.08 2.29
C ALA A 28 -13.86 -8.86 3.18
N PRO A 29 -13.44 -8.79 4.46
CA PRO A 29 -13.60 -7.58 5.28
C PRO A 29 -12.99 -6.31 4.66
N PHE A 30 -11.83 -6.42 4.00
CA PHE A 30 -11.19 -5.27 3.36
C PHE A 30 -11.99 -4.78 2.14
N VAL A 31 -12.48 -5.69 1.31
CA VAL A 31 -13.34 -5.35 0.16
C VAL A 31 -14.62 -4.66 0.64
N GLU A 32 -15.27 -5.17 1.69
CA GLU A 32 -16.44 -4.52 2.28
C GLU A 32 -16.12 -3.14 2.86
N PHE A 33 -14.98 -2.99 3.50
CA PHE A 33 -14.49 -1.69 3.97
C PHE A 33 -14.33 -0.69 2.81
N LEU A 34 -13.74 -1.10 1.68
CA LEU A 34 -13.62 -0.22 0.50
C LEU A 34 -14.99 0.17 -0.07
N ARG A 35 -15.95 -0.76 -0.10
CA ARG A 35 -17.33 -0.49 -0.54
C ARG A 35 -18.08 0.44 0.38
N ALA A 36 -17.95 0.25 1.70
CA ALA A 36 -18.59 1.09 2.71
C ALA A 36 -18.13 2.55 2.61
N ASN A 37 -16.88 2.77 2.20
CA ASN A 37 -16.28 4.10 2.01
C ASN A 37 -16.40 4.63 0.56
N GLY A 38 -17.12 3.93 -0.33
CA GLY A 38 -17.34 4.37 -1.71
C GLY A 38 -16.12 4.33 -2.62
N ILE A 39 -15.06 3.62 -2.22
CA ILE A 39 -13.85 3.41 -3.03
C ILE A 39 -14.10 2.33 -4.09
N LEU A 40 -14.86 1.30 -3.73
CA LEU A 40 -15.38 0.31 -4.67
C LEU A 40 -16.91 0.43 -4.83
N PRO A 41 -17.47 0.06 -5.98
CA PRO A 41 -18.91 -0.05 -6.17
C PRO A 41 -19.55 -1.01 -5.17
N LYS A 42 -20.76 -0.69 -4.72
CA LYS A 42 -21.56 -1.56 -3.83
C LYS A 42 -21.98 -2.86 -4.50
N ALA A 43 -22.13 -2.86 -5.82
CA ALA A 43 -22.47 -4.06 -6.57
C ALA A 43 -21.31 -5.06 -6.51
N GLN A 44 -21.64 -6.31 -6.22
CA GLN A 44 -20.68 -7.41 -6.28
C GLN A 44 -20.62 -7.97 -7.70
N GLU A 45 -19.97 -7.22 -8.59
CA GLU A 45 -19.76 -7.61 -9.98
C GLU A 45 -18.28 -7.50 -10.28
N TYR A 46 -17.72 -8.53 -10.90
CA TYR A 46 -16.32 -8.49 -11.33
C TYR A 46 -16.16 -7.51 -12.49
N SER A 47 -15.19 -6.61 -12.37
CA SER A 47 -14.64 -5.88 -13.52
C SER A 47 -13.13 -5.72 -13.36
N PHE A 48 -12.43 -5.60 -14.49
CA PHE A 48 -11.00 -5.32 -14.48
C PHE A 48 -10.67 -4.01 -13.75
N GLU A 49 -11.55 -3.00 -13.85
CA GLU A 49 -11.40 -1.73 -13.14
C GLU A 49 -11.51 -1.90 -11.62
N GLN A 50 -12.51 -2.64 -11.12
CA GLN A 50 -12.62 -2.91 -9.68
C GLN A 50 -11.43 -3.70 -9.15
N GLN A 51 -10.97 -4.69 -9.93
CA GLN A 51 -9.77 -5.44 -9.59
C GLN A 51 -8.55 -4.51 -9.52
N ASP A 52 -8.37 -3.60 -10.48
CA ASP A 52 -7.22 -2.71 -10.49
C ASP A 52 -7.25 -1.70 -9.31
N ILE A 53 -8.41 -1.10 -9.02
CA ILE A 53 -8.60 -0.26 -7.82
C ILE A 53 -8.24 -1.05 -6.56
N LEU A 54 -8.77 -2.27 -6.42
CA LEU A 54 -8.50 -3.13 -5.28
C LEU A 54 -7.00 -3.42 -5.13
N GLN A 55 -6.29 -3.72 -6.22
CA GLN A 55 -4.85 -4.00 -6.22
C GLN A 55 -4.07 -2.81 -5.66
N LYS A 56 -4.37 -1.59 -6.14
CA LYS A 56 -3.66 -0.38 -5.72
C LYS A 56 -3.97 -0.03 -4.27
N CYS A 57 -5.25 -0.07 -3.90
CA CYS A 57 -5.69 0.20 -2.54
C CYS A 57 -5.10 -0.81 -1.54
N ALA A 58 -5.07 -2.10 -1.89
CA ALA A 58 -4.51 -3.14 -1.04
C ALA A 58 -3.00 -2.95 -0.81
N PHE A 59 -2.27 -2.60 -1.86
CA PHE A 59 -0.85 -2.29 -1.76
C PHE A 59 -0.58 -1.05 -0.88
N ILE A 60 -1.28 0.06 -1.15
CA ILE A 60 -1.14 1.31 -0.37
C ILE A 60 -1.48 1.07 1.10
N ALA A 61 -2.57 0.34 1.38
CA ALA A 61 -2.97 0.00 2.74
C ALA A 61 -1.87 -0.82 3.46
N GLN A 62 -1.28 -1.80 2.77
CA GLN A 62 -0.26 -2.67 3.36
C GLN A 62 1.07 -1.97 3.61
N GLU A 63 1.61 -1.31 2.59
CA GLU A 63 2.97 -0.74 2.64
C GLU A 63 3.02 0.67 3.24
N GLY A 64 1.93 1.44 3.07
CA GLY A 64 1.78 2.80 3.56
C GLY A 64 1.14 2.88 4.94
N PHE A 65 0.07 2.12 5.19
CA PHE A 65 -0.75 2.26 6.40
C PHE A 65 -0.67 1.06 7.36
N GLY A 66 0.19 0.08 7.08
CA GLY A 66 0.47 -1.03 8.00
C GLY A 66 -0.59 -2.14 8.03
N LEU A 67 -1.50 -2.20 7.06
CA LEU A 67 -2.51 -3.25 6.97
C LEU A 67 -1.91 -4.58 6.49
N ASN A 68 -1.78 -5.58 7.35
CA ASN A 68 -1.25 -6.87 6.89
C ASN A 68 -2.30 -7.69 6.10
N LEU A 69 -2.34 -7.55 4.78
CA LEU A 69 -3.16 -8.39 3.88
C LEU A 69 -2.42 -9.67 3.43
N GLY A 70 -1.11 -9.72 3.61
CA GLY A 70 -0.28 -10.90 3.33
C GLY A 70 -0.09 -11.18 1.84
N TYR A 71 -0.27 -10.18 0.98
CA TYR A 71 -0.02 -10.32 -0.45
C TYR A 71 1.36 -9.81 -0.82
N SER A 72 1.97 -10.48 -1.80
CA SER A 72 3.19 -10.01 -2.46
C SER A 72 2.83 -9.30 -3.76
N TYR A 73 3.55 -8.22 -4.05
CA TYR A 73 3.27 -7.36 -5.20
C TYR A 73 4.50 -7.22 -6.08
N HIS A 74 4.25 -7.03 -7.37
CA HIS A 74 5.23 -6.67 -8.38
C HIS A 74 4.84 -5.32 -8.98
N LEU A 75 5.85 -4.54 -9.35
CA LEU A 75 5.63 -3.27 -10.04
C LEU A 75 5.52 -3.48 -11.55
N HIS A 76 4.55 -2.82 -12.17
CA HIS A 76 4.34 -2.75 -13.61
C HIS A 76 4.10 -1.30 -14.03
N GLU A 77 4.02 -1.05 -15.34
CA GLU A 77 3.80 0.29 -15.92
C GLU A 77 2.46 0.93 -15.54
N TYR A 78 1.52 0.13 -15.02
CA TYR A 78 0.22 0.58 -14.52
C TYR A 78 0.15 0.55 -12.97
N GLY A 79 1.29 0.50 -12.29
CA GLY A 79 1.41 0.42 -10.84
C GLY A 79 1.50 -1.01 -10.31
N THR A 80 1.24 -1.20 -9.02
CA THR A 80 1.49 -2.49 -8.37
C THR A 80 0.41 -3.53 -8.66
N PHE A 81 0.82 -4.79 -8.69
CA PHE A 81 -0.06 -5.93 -8.98
C PHE A 81 0.33 -7.17 -8.19
N SER A 82 -0.66 -7.91 -7.71
CA SER A 82 -0.52 -9.20 -7.05
C SER A 82 -1.44 -10.24 -7.70
N SER A 83 -0.83 -11.26 -8.32
CA SER A 83 -1.58 -12.36 -8.93
C SER A 83 -2.41 -13.14 -7.90
N SER A 84 -1.88 -13.34 -6.69
CA SER A 84 -2.62 -13.99 -5.60
C SER A 84 -3.86 -13.20 -5.18
N LEU A 85 -3.76 -11.87 -5.09
CA LEU A 85 -4.91 -11.02 -4.78
C LEU A 85 -5.96 -11.08 -5.89
N ALA A 86 -5.54 -11.12 -7.15
CA ALA A 86 -6.48 -11.24 -8.27
C ALA A 86 -7.27 -12.55 -8.22
N VAL A 87 -6.60 -13.68 -7.94
CA VAL A 87 -7.25 -14.99 -7.78
C VAL A 87 -8.21 -15.00 -6.60
N ASP A 88 -7.76 -14.51 -5.43
CA ASP A 88 -8.60 -14.47 -4.23
C ASP A 88 -9.82 -13.55 -4.42
N TYR A 89 -9.66 -12.44 -5.13
CA TYR A 89 -10.76 -11.53 -5.44
C TYR A 89 -11.77 -12.15 -6.40
N HIS A 90 -11.32 -12.84 -7.45
CA HIS A 90 -12.21 -13.56 -8.35
C HIS A 90 -13.02 -14.62 -7.59
N GLY A 91 -12.37 -15.43 -6.75
CA GLY A 91 -13.05 -16.43 -5.93
C GLY A 91 -14.04 -15.80 -4.93
N LEU A 92 -13.71 -14.62 -4.40
CA LEU A 92 -14.60 -13.86 -3.52
C LEU A 92 -15.84 -13.34 -4.27
N VAL A 93 -15.68 -12.87 -5.51
CA VAL A 93 -16.81 -12.44 -6.35
C VAL A 93 -17.73 -13.62 -6.63
N ASP A 94 -17.19 -14.75 -7.07
CA ASP A 94 -17.95 -15.97 -7.39
C ASP A 94 -18.72 -16.53 -6.19
N ALA A 95 -18.12 -16.50 -5.00
CA ALA A 95 -18.72 -17.08 -3.80
C ALA A 95 -19.81 -16.22 -3.15
N GLY A 96 -19.90 -14.93 -3.50
CA GLY A 96 -20.70 -13.95 -2.76
C GLY A 96 -20.00 -13.50 -1.47
N VAL A 97 -19.89 -12.20 -1.24
CA VAL A 97 -19.33 -11.65 0.00
C VAL A 97 -20.40 -11.80 1.07
N ARG A 98 -20.13 -12.63 2.07
CA ARG A 98 -21.00 -12.71 3.24
C ARG A 98 -20.58 -11.64 4.23
N PRO A 99 -21.47 -10.69 4.59
CA PRO A 99 -21.19 -9.78 5.68
C PRO A 99 -21.08 -10.61 6.97
N GLY A 100 -20.09 -10.35 7.80
CA GLY A 100 -20.00 -11.09 9.06
C GLY A 100 -18.77 -10.85 9.90
N GLU A 101 -17.74 -10.16 9.40
CA GLU A 101 -16.50 -10.04 10.14
C GLU A 101 -16.06 -8.59 10.23
N ALA A 102 -15.86 -8.14 11.47
CA ALA A 102 -15.37 -6.81 11.75
C ALA A 102 -13.97 -6.64 11.13
N PHE A 103 -13.86 -5.64 10.27
CA PHE A 103 -12.56 -5.13 9.83
C PHE A 103 -11.93 -4.40 11.02
N MET A 104 -10.92 -5.01 11.65
CA MET A 104 -10.22 -4.43 12.80
C MET A 104 -8.76 -4.86 12.79
N GLN A 105 -7.86 -3.96 12.40
CA GLN A 105 -6.45 -4.04 12.76
C GLN A 105 -6.05 -2.78 13.53
N ARG A 106 -5.65 -2.94 14.80
CA ARG A 106 -5.31 -1.83 15.71
C ARG A 106 -4.21 -0.89 15.21
N GLN A 107 -3.43 -1.30 14.21
CA GLN A 107 -2.30 -0.54 13.67
C GLN A 107 -2.60 0.07 12.29
N PHE A 108 -3.75 -0.24 11.69
CA PHE A 108 -4.15 0.35 10.42
C PHE A 108 -4.80 1.70 10.67
N ASP A 109 -4.21 2.77 10.13
CA ASP A 109 -4.83 4.09 10.12
C ASP A 109 -5.90 4.17 9.03
N GLU A 110 -7.09 3.67 9.37
CA GLU A 110 -8.27 3.68 8.50
C GLU A 110 -8.62 5.09 8.01
N GLY A 111 -8.56 6.08 8.90
CA GLY A 111 -8.99 7.45 8.61
C GLY A 111 -8.05 8.16 7.63
N GLY A 112 -6.73 8.02 7.85
CA GLY A 112 -5.71 8.52 6.93
C GLY A 112 -5.78 7.83 5.58
N PHE A 113 -5.95 6.50 5.57
CA PHE A 113 -6.08 5.73 4.33
C PHE A 113 -7.28 6.18 3.50
N VAL A 114 -8.47 6.23 4.09
CA VAL A 114 -9.70 6.65 3.37
C VAL A 114 -9.55 8.08 2.87
N SER A 115 -9.02 8.99 3.70
CA SER A 115 -8.82 10.39 3.31
C SER A 115 -7.87 10.55 2.12
N LEU A 116 -6.89 9.64 1.98
CA LEU A 116 -5.95 9.62 0.86
C LEU A 116 -6.60 9.11 -0.44
N VAL A 117 -7.31 7.97 -0.39
CA VAL A 117 -7.72 7.23 -1.60
C VAL A 117 -9.16 7.47 -2.03
N ALA A 118 -10.04 7.99 -1.16
CA ALA A 118 -11.45 8.18 -1.49
C ALA A 118 -11.62 9.21 -2.62
N GLY A 119 -12.47 8.86 -3.60
CA GLY A 119 -12.74 9.71 -4.76
C GLY A 119 -11.59 9.81 -5.77
N LYS A 120 -10.48 9.08 -5.57
CA LYS A 120 -9.36 9.03 -6.52
C LYS A 120 -9.64 8.04 -7.64
N GLY A 121 -9.30 8.43 -8.88
CA GLY A 121 -9.40 7.55 -10.05
C GLY A 121 -8.24 6.57 -10.16
N THR A 122 -8.40 5.56 -11.01
CA THR A 122 -7.39 4.51 -11.27
C THR A 122 -6.02 5.06 -11.63
N ARG A 123 -5.93 6.09 -12.48
CA ARG A 123 -4.64 6.72 -12.83
C ARG A 123 -3.89 7.28 -11.61
N TRP A 124 -4.62 7.98 -10.74
CA TRP A 124 -4.06 8.52 -9.51
C TRP A 124 -3.58 7.38 -8.59
N LEU A 125 -4.40 6.32 -8.44
CA LEU A 125 -4.08 5.16 -7.62
C LEU A 125 -2.87 4.39 -8.16
N SER A 126 -2.73 4.28 -9.48
CA SER A 126 -1.56 3.68 -10.12
C SER A 126 -0.29 4.44 -9.77
N LEU A 127 -0.27 5.77 -9.98
CA LEU A 127 0.86 6.63 -9.61
C LEU A 127 1.19 6.51 -8.11
N ALA A 128 0.18 6.63 -7.24
CA ALA A 128 0.37 6.54 -5.81
C ALA A 128 0.95 5.18 -5.39
N SER A 129 0.46 4.08 -5.97
CA SER A 129 0.98 2.74 -5.69
C SER A 129 2.43 2.57 -6.17
N THR A 130 2.79 3.09 -7.33
CA THR A 130 4.18 3.10 -7.84
C THR A 130 5.09 3.90 -6.91
N MET A 131 4.65 5.09 -6.49
CA MET A 131 5.42 5.94 -5.56
C MET A 131 5.64 5.26 -4.22
N VAL A 132 4.61 4.62 -3.64
CA VAL A 132 4.74 3.85 -2.40
C VAL A 132 5.72 2.68 -2.56
N HIS A 133 5.76 2.04 -3.74
CA HIS A 133 6.71 0.96 -4.03
C HIS A 133 8.16 1.48 -4.11
N GLU A 134 8.37 2.56 -4.86
CA GLU A 134 9.70 3.16 -5.07
C GLU A 134 10.16 4.07 -3.92
N MET A 135 9.30 4.31 -2.93
CA MET A 135 9.55 5.16 -1.76
C MET A 135 10.83 4.81 -0.99
N GLY A 136 11.25 3.54 -1.04
CA GLY A 136 12.47 3.08 -0.42
C GLY A 136 13.71 3.17 -1.31
N SER A 137 13.58 3.53 -2.59
CA SER A 137 14.65 3.41 -3.59
C SER A 137 15.27 4.75 -3.99
N CYS A 138 14.56 5.87 -3.78
CA CYS A 138 14.94 7.19 -4.31
C CYS A 138 14.71 8.33 -3.31
N GLU A 139 15.49 9.41 -3.45
CA GLU A 139 15.37 10.63 -2.66
C GLU A 139 14.50 11.68 -3.39
N GLY A 140 13.44 12.17 -2.74
CA GLY A 140 12.70 13.39 -3.13
C GLY A 140 12.39 13.52 -4.63
N ASP A 141 12.84 14.63 -5.24
CA ASP A 141 12.56 15.02 -6.63
C ASP A 141 12.98 13.95 -7.67
N SER A 142 13.92 13.07 -7.35
CA SER A 142 14.31 11.96 -8.24
C SER A 142 13.20 10.91 -8.41
N LEU A 143 12.22 10.88 -7.50
CA LEU A 143 11.09 9.96 -7.59
C LEU A 143 10.20 10.31 -8.77
N LEU A 144 9.95 11.59 -9.06
CA LEU A 144 9.11 12.01 -10.20
C LEU A 144 9.76 11.64 -11.53
N ASP A 145 11.07 11.89 -11.67
CA ASP A 145 11.85 11.49 -12.85
C ASP A 145 11.81 9.96 -13.03
N GLN A 146 11.88 9.20 -11.94
CA GLN A 146 11.76 7.75 -11.98
C GLN A 146 10.34 7.31 -12.37
N MET A 147 9.29 8.00 -11.88
CA MET A 147 7.91 7.69 -12.24
C MET A 147 7.65 7.90 -13.73
N GLU A 148 8.21 8.94 -14.34
CA GLU A 148 8.10 9.19 -15.78
C GLU A 148 8.65 7.99 -16.59
N GLY A 149 9.75 7.39 -16.14
CA GLY A 149 10.33 6.21 -16.79
C GLY A 149 9.58 4.90 -16.57
N ILE A 150 8.68 4.84 -15.58
CA ILE A 150 7.94 3.61 -15.22
C ILE A 150 6.51 3.65 -15.73
N CYS A 151 5.80 4.76 -15.59
CA CYS A 151 4.36 4.82 -15.76
C CYS A 151 3.97 5.12 -17.21
N ALA A 152 3.23 4.22 -17.86
CA ALA A 152 2.86 4.36 -19.27
C ALA A 152 1.98 5.60 -19.55
N ASP A 153 1.09 5.95 -18.62
CA ASP A 153 0.20 7.10 -18.70
C ASP A 153 0.63 8.21 -17.72
N TYR A 154 1.94 8.51 -17.65
CA TYR A 154 2.46 9.52 -16.74
C TYR A 154 1.85 10.90 -17.01
N ASP A 155 1.28 11.49 -15.97
CA ASP A 155 0.80 12.87 -15.96
C ASP A 155 1.49 13.60 -14.82
N ASP A 156 2.33 14.56 -15.17
CA ASP A 156 3.19 15.30 -14.25
C ASP A 156 2.38 16.11 -13.21
N GLY A 157 1.22 16.65 -13.60
CA GLY A 157 0.34 17.35 -12.67
C GLY A 157 -0.27 16.41 -11.64
N LEU A 158 -0.80 15.29 -12.11
CA LEU A 158 -1.39 14.24 -11.28
C LEU A 158 -0.35 13.56 -10.38
N ALA A 159 0.87 13.36 -10.88
CA ALA A 159 1.98 12.81 -10.12
C ALA A 159 2.38 13.73 -8.97
N ARG A 160 2.54 15.05 -9.21
CA ARG A 160 2.81 16.01 -8.13
C ARG A 160 1.68 16.07 -7.11
N GLU A 161 0.42 15.99 -7.56
CA GLU A 161 -0.73 15.91 -6.65
C GLU A 161 -0.66 14.65 -5.77
N ALA A 162 -0.40 13.48 -6.37
CA ALA A 162 -0.28 12.21 -5.66
C ALA A 162 0.88 12.23 -4.66
N LEU A 163 2.04 12.75 -5.07
CA LEU A 163 3.21 12.89 -4.23
C LEU A 163 2.91 13.75 -3.00
N ALA A 164 2.37 14.96 -3.19
CA ALA A 164 2.04 15.87 -2.09
C ALA A 164 1.01 15.25 -1.13
N ALA A 165 0.01 14.54 -1.66
CA ALA A 165 -0.98 13.85 -0.84
C ALA A 165 -0.37 12.71 -0.02
N LEU A 166 0.51 11.91 -0.61
CA LEU A 166 1.26 10.86 0.11
C LEU A 166 2.14 11.46 1.20
N GLU A 167 2.77 12.61 0.95
CA GLU A 167 3.69 13.27 1.88
C GLU A 167 2.95 13.79 3.11
N SER A 168 1.73 14.26 2.89
CA SER A 168 0.83 14.67 3.96
C SER A 168 0.25 13.48 4.73
N ALA A 169 -0.09 12.38 4.05
CA ALA A 169 -0.78 11.24 4.66
C ALA A 169 0.18 10.27 5.36
N LEU A 170 1.44 10.20 4.91
CA LEU A 170 2.46 9.29 5.40
C LEU A 170 3.64 10.09 5.96
N PRO A 171 3.52 10.86 7.05
CA PRO A 171 4.62 11.71 7.55
C PRO A 171 5.88 10.91 7.92
N ALA A 172 5.73 9.66 8.35
CA ALA A 172 6.83 8.74 8.60
C ALA A 172 7.61 8.35 7.31
N TRP A 173 7.10 8.69 6.12
CA TRP A 173 7.79 8.56 4.84
C TRP A 173 9.14 9.29 4.87
N ARG A 174 9.20 10.52 5.40
CA ARG A 174 10.46 11.30 5.43
C ARG A 174 11.54 10.70 6.31
N GLU A 175 11.18 9.77 7.19
CA GLU A 175 12.08 9.18 8.18
C GLU A 175 12.55 7.76 7.79
N ARG A 176 12.03 7.18 6.69
CA ARG A 176 12.47 5.85 6.23
C ARG A 176 13.85 5.94 5.55
N PRO A 177 14.85 5.17 6.00
CA PRO A 177 16.16 5.14 5.35
C PRO A 177 16.05 4.54 3.95
N VAL A 178 16.74 5.15 2.98
CA VAL A 178 16.82 4.68 1.60
C VAL A 178 17.45 3.28 1.56
N ARG A 179 16.81 2.34 0.87
CA ARG A 179 17.32 0.99 0.61
C ARG A 179 18.66 1.11 -0.11
N GLY A 180 19.72 0.63 0.53
CA GLY A 180 21.08 0.63 -0.02
C GLY A 180 22.00 1.70 0.55
N ALA A 181 21.54 2.59 1.45
CA ALA A 181 22.39 3.58 2.11
C ALA A 181 23.28 3.03 3.25
N ALA A 182 23.45 1.70 3.31
CA ALA A 182 24.48 1.06 4.13
C ALA A 182 25.60 0.56 3.19
N ALA A 183 26.58 1.42 2.97
CA ALA A 183 27.91 1.04 2.46
C ALA A 183 28.96 1.56 3.45
#